data_AF-A0A7K6WMR6-F1
#
_entry.id   AF-A0A7K6WMR6-F1
#
_cell.length_a   1.000
_cell.length_b   1.000
_cell.length_c   1.000
_cell.angle_alpha   90.00
_cell.angle_beta   90.00
_cell.angle_gamma   90.00
#
_symmetry.space_group_name_H-M   'P 1'
#
loop_
_entity.id
_entity.type
_entity.pdbx_description
1 polymer ?
#
loop_
_entity_poly.entity_id
_entity_poly.type
_entity_poly.pdbx_seq_one_letter_code
_entity_poly.pdbx_strand_id
1 'polypeptide(L)'
;EKKEEDEDDWWSKFYAATGDKAKSQRGTDRDRLKIYSCELEAVPEFEGLQDFCQTFPLYQPGSHPVPGEDPVPVGEFKGLFCIYPLPEDPRVPPPPRYFQELPPREPQKCLVRVYIVRAFDLPPRDRNGLCDPYVRVSLGTKTLGQRDQYLPNTLDPVFGRMFELMGTIPLEKDLRVSLLDYDLLPPDQEIGTTTIDLENRLLSRFRAHCGLPSLYHITGPGCWRDQLPPSRALEHFARTRGLLAPEFNAECTSVTFGDHTFLLSDFESGPPVYEHPGAPRERLALHVLHACHLVPEHLETRTLYNSTQPGLEQGKVQMWVDIFPTSLGPPGPAVDITPRKPQRYELRCVVWNTQDVDLRDTNLMGQQMSDIYVTGWLDGLEEQRQRTDVHYRSLQGDGAFNWRFVFSFEYLAAEQLCILPRKARGTLGLDETVLKVPPKLMLQVWDNDKFSADDFLGALELELIRLPCPAQHPKDCKPTPQATPQSPWPWRGAQGPSSISLFRQRRVRGWWPCTVQEGGKRRLSGKVELSLELLTAKEAEERPAGKGRKDPNMYPTLPAPVRPEWSFLWLRAPLRALHYNIWRQYRCRISLMLALLLLLMLFLTFIYAAPGYLAMKLVNPLPSLHIASSKH
;
A
#
# COMPACT_ATOMS: atom_id res chain seq x y z
N GLU A 1 -12.20 -17.34 -16.56
CA GLU A 1 -11.04 -16.64 -15.99
C GLU A 1 -11.19 -15.15 -16.28
N LYS A 2 -11.76 -14.39 -15.32
CA LYS A 2 -11.64 -12.94 -15.36
C LYS A 2 -10.19 -12.67 -15.00
N LYS A 3 -9.37 -12.23 -15.96
CA LYS A 3 -8.14 -11.52 -15.62
C LYS A 3 -8.63 -10.37 -14.73
N GLU A 4 -8.13 -10.27 -13.50
CA GLU A 4 -8.15 -8.98 -12.83
C GLU A 4 -7.37 -8.08 -13.79
N GLU A 5 -8.11 -7.27 -14.54
CA GLU A 5 -7.57 -6.15 -15.28
C GLU A 5 -6.93 -5.28 -14.21
N ASP A 6 -5.60 -5.28 -14.14
CA ASP A 6 -4.86 -4.21 -13.50
C ASP A 6 -5.21 -2.94 -14.31
N GLU A 7 -6.38 -2.35 -14.03
CA GLU A 7 -6.85 -1.11 -14.64
C GLU A 7 -5.76 -0.05 -14.44
N ASP A 8 -5.30 0.56 -15.54
CA ASP A 8 -4.32 1.64 -15.50
C ASP A 8 -4.92 2.86 -14.79
N ASP A 9 -4.85 2.88 -13.46
CA ASP A 9 -5.34 4.00 -12.64
C ASP A 9 -4.45 5.26 -12.75
N TRP A 10 -4.89 6.36 -12.16
CA TRP A 10 -4.11 7.61 -12.15
C TRP A 10 -2.72 7.45 -11.48
N TRP A 11 -2.58 6.58 -10.49
CA TRP A 11 -1.30 6.33 -9.82
C TRP A 11 -0.29 5.64 -10.75
N SER A 12 -0.73 4.74 -11.63
CA SER A 12 0.15 4.15 -12.67
C SER A 12 0.77 5.22 -13.56
N LYS A 13 0.00 6.25 -13.92
CA LYS A 13 0.44 7.41 -14.70
C LYS A 13 1.40 8.30 -13.90
N PHE A 14 1.09 8.58 -12.64
CA PHE A 14 1.99 9.32 -11.73
C PHE A 14 3.36 8.64 -11.56
N TYR A 15 3.38 7.32 -11.33
CA TYR A 15 4.62 6.57 -11.20
C TYR A 15 5.40 6.46 -12.52
N ALA A 16 4.71 6.40 -13.66
CA ALA A 16 5.36 6.49 -14.97
C ALA A 16 6.08 7.84 -15.14
N ALA A 17 5.40 8.95 -14.79
CA ALA A 17 5.95 10.30 -14.92
C ALA A 17 7.12 10.58 -13.98
N THR A 18 7.12 10.00 -12.77
CA THR A 18 8.24 10.09 -11.82
C THR A 18 9.40 9.14 -12.14
N GLY A 19 9.22 8.21 -13.08
CA GLY A 19 10.23 7.23 -13.49
C GLY A 19 10.29 5.95 -12.64
N ASP A 20 9.33 5.74 -11.74
CA ASP A 20 9.24 4.52 -10.92
C ASP A 20 8.56 3.39 -11.71
N LYS A 21 9.36 2.73 -12.56
CA LYS A 21 8.93 1.61 -13.41
C LYS A 21 8.48 0.37 -12.63
N ALA A 22 8.83 0.25 -11.34
CA ALA A 22 8.39 -0.88 -10.52
C ALA A 22 6.92 -0.74 -10.10
N LYS A 23 6.49 0.51 -9.83
CA LYS A 23 5.11 0.83 -9.43
C LYS A 23 4.18 1.17 -10.61
N SER A 24 4.74 1.59 -11.74
CA SER A 24 4.02 1.76 -13.01
C SER A 24 3.77 0.38 -13.65
N GLN A 25 2.67 -0.27 -13.28
CA GLN A 25 2.42 -1.67 -13.67
C GLN A 25 2.22 -1.88 -15.18
N ARG A 26 1.96 -0.82 -15.97
CA ARG A 26 1.90 -0.92 -17.43
C ARG A 26 1.87 0.40 -18.20
N GLY A 27 2.23 1.52 -17.56
CA GLY A 27 2.05 2.86 -18.13
C GLY A 27 2.61 2.93 -19.55
N THR A 28 1.72 3.03 -20.54
CA THR A 28 2.13 3.25 -21.92
C THR A 28 2.79 4.63 -21.99
N ASP A 29 3.92 4.75 -22.69
CA ASP A 29 4.67 6.01 -22.87
C ASP A 29 3.85 7.12 -23.58
N ARG A 30 2.58 6.83 -23.92
CA ARG A 30 1.66 7.70 -24.67
C ARG A 30 0.78 8.58 -23.80
N ASP A 31 0.43 8.16 -22.57
CA ASP A 31 -0.36 9.01 -21.66
C ASP A 31 0.54 9.60 -20.56
N ARG A 32 0.99 10.83 -20.78
CA ARG A 32 2.01 11.48 -19.94
C ARG A 32 1.38 12.55 -19.04
N LEU A 33 1.79 12.54 -17.78
CA LEU A 33 1.53 13.60 -16.80
C LEU A 33 2.80 14.47 -16.69
N LYS A 34 2.69 15.79 -16.86
CA LYS A 34 3.85 16.69 -16.70
C LYS A 34 4.02 17.06 -15.22
N ILE A 35 5.17 16.74 -14.63
CA ILE A 35 5.45 17.09 -13.22
C ILE A 35 6.35 18.32 -13.20
N TYR A 36 5.84 19.41 -12.61
CA TYR A 36 6.60 20.61 -12.34
C TYR A 36 7.16 20.56 -10.91
N SER A 37 8.44 20.89 -10.77
CA SER A 37 9.14 20.95 -9.48
C SER A 37 8.91 22.25 -8.71
N CYS A 38 8.08 23.15 -9.26
CA CYS A 38 7.72 24.44 -8.71
C CYS A 38 6.22 24.71 -8.93
N GLU A 39 5.76 25.85 -8.42
CA GLU A 39 4.45 26.43 -8.70
C GLU A 39 4.25 26.64 -10.20
N LEU A 40 3.04 26.42 -10.71
CA LEU A 40 2.72 26.63 -12.12
C LEU A 40 2.98 28.08 -12.56
N GLU A 41 2.74 29.04 -11.68
CA GLU A 41 3.04 30.46 -11.91
C GLU A 41 4.56 30.72 -12.04
N ALA A 42 5.41 29.91 -11.43
CA ALA A 42 6.86 30.05 -11.50
C ALA A 42 7.48 29.41 -12.76
N VAL A 43 6.68 28.71 -13.58
CA VAL A 43 7.16 28.11 -14.83
C VAL A 43 7.40 29.22 -15.87
N PRO A 44 8.63 29.36 -16.41
CA PRO A 44 8.94 30.45 -17.34
C PRO A 44 8.08 30.47 -18.61
N GLU A 45 7.64 29.28 -19.06
CA GLU A 45 6.77 29.11 -20.24
C GLU A 45 5.41 29.85 -20.10
N PHE A 46 4.96 30.13 -18.88
CA PHE A 46 3.62 30.66 -18.60
C PHE A 46 3.63 32.09 -18.04
N GLU A 47 4.77 32.78 -18.02
CA GLU A 47 4.88 34.21 -17.71
C GLU A 47 4.15 34.64 -16.42
N GLY A 48 4.20 33.83 -15.35
CA GLY A 48 3.51 34.17 -14.09
C GLY A 48 2.00 34.00 -14.12
N LEU A 49 1.41 33.52 -15.22
CA LEU A 49 -0.02 33.57 -15.52
C LEU A 49 -0.58 35.01 -15.45
N GLN A 50 0.28 36.00 -15.74
CA GLN A 50 -0.03 37.43 -15.74
C GLN A 50 -0.10 38.00 -17.16
N ASP A 51 -0.29 37.13 -18.15
CA ASP A 51 -0.39 37.52 -19.56
C ASP A 51 -1.61 38.40 -19.83
N PHE A 52 -2.70 38.29 -19.07
CA PHE A 52 -3.87 39.15 -19.25
C PHE A 52 -3.70 40.51 -18.55
N CYS A 53 -3.27 40.54 -17.29
CA CYS A 53 -3.08 41.73 -16.47
C CYS A 53 -1.91 41.52 -15.49
N GLN A 54 -1.24 42.62 -15.13
CA GLN A 54 -0.20 42.63 -14.10
C GLN A 54 -0.80 42.97 -12.73
N THR A 55 -0.23 42.40 -11.66
CA THR A 55 -0.60 42.72 -10.28
C THR A 55 0.34 43.78 -9.71
N PHE A 56 -0.21 44.91 -9.29
CA PHE A 56 0.51 46.01 -8.68
C PHE A 56 0.19 46.07 -7.18
N PRO A 57 1.17 45.85 -6.28
CA PRO A 57 0.97 46.01 -4.85
C PRO A 57 0.71 47.48 -4.52
N LEU A 58 -0.30 47.75 -3.70
CA LEU A 58 -0.63 49.07 -3.20
C LEU A 58 -0.04 49.23 -1.80
N TYR A 59 0.64 50.35 -1.55
CA TYR A 59 1.26 50.65 -0.27
C TYR A 59 0.57 51.85 0.40
N GLN A 60 0.63 51.90 1.73
CA GLN A 60 0.04 53.00 2.49
C GLN A 60 0.74 54.32 2.13
N PRO A 61 0.00 55.40 1.82
CA PRO A 61 0.61 56.70 1.57
C PRO A 61 1.35 57.21 2.82
N GLY A 62 2.62 57.56 2.68
CA GLY A 62 3.41 58.20 3.74
C GLY A 62 4.18 57.26 4.68
N SER A 63 4.15 55.93 4.46
CA SER A 63 5.13 55.04 5.11
C SER A 63 6.49 55.22 4.43
N HIS A 64 7.44 55.86 5.11
CA HIS A 64 8.84 55.75 4.72
C HIS A 64 9.26 54.29 4.96
N PRO A 65 9.81 53.58 3.95
CA PRO A 65 10.35 52.25 4.18
C PRO A 65 11.41 52.36 5.29
N VAL A 66 11.21 51.62 6.37
CA VAL A 66 12.22 51.51 7.43
C VAL A 66 13.44 50.83 6.78
N PRO A 67 14.65 51.37 6.92
CA PRO A 67 15.82 50.76 6.30
C PRO A 67 15.98 49.30 6.76
N GLY A 68 15.83 48.35 5.84
CA GLY A 68 15.96 46.92 6.10
C GLY A 68 14.64 46.14 6.25
N GLU A 69 13.48 46.80 6.20
CA GLU A 69 12.17 46.12 6.16
C GLU A 69 11.45 46.45 4.83
N ASP A 70 11.04 45.42 4.11
CA ASP A 70 10.22 45.58 2.91
C ASP A 70 8.83 46.09 3.31
N PRO A 71 8.29 47.12 2.65
CA PRO A 71 6.97 47.66 2.98
C PRO A 71 5.90 46.60 2.74
N VAL A 72 5.00 46.42 3.72
CA VAL A 72 3.88 45.48 3.61
C VAL A 72 2.78 46.10 2.73
N PRO A 73 2.35 45.44 1.64
CA PRO A 73 1.26 45.95 0.80
C PRO A 73 -0.08 45.92 1.55
N VAL A 74 -0.89 46.98 1.36
CA VAL A 74 -2.24 47.14 1.95
C VAL A 74 -3.36 46.70 1.00
N GLY A 75 -3.00 46.36 -0.24
CA GLY A 75 -3.93 45.88 -1.26
C GLY A 75 -3.22 45.60 -2.58
N GLU A 76 -3.99 45.21 -3.59
CA GLU A 76 -3.50 44.90 -4.93
C GLU A 76 -4.39 45.60 -5.96
N PHE A 77 -3.77 46.15 -7.00
CA PHE A 77 -4.45 46.61 -8.21
C PHE A 77 -4.03 45.71 -9.37
N LYS A 78 -4.98 45.04 -10.01
CA LYS A 78 -4.72 44.28 -11.24
C LYS A 78 -5.13 45.09 -12.45
N GLY A 79 -4.21 45.29 -13.38
CA GLY A 79 -4.47 46.09 -14.57
C GLY A 79 -3.43 45.89 -15.66
N LEU A 80 -3.76 46.40 -16.84
CA LEU A 80 -2.87 46.42 -18.00
C LEU A 80 -2.94 47.80 -18.66
N PHE A 81 -1.76 48.36 -18.94
CA PHE A 81 -1.62 49.59 -19.71
C PHE A 81 -0.95 49.29 -21.04
N CYS A 82 -1.65 49.54 -22.15
CA CYS A 82 -1.11 49.39 -23.50
C CYS A 82 -1.21 50.71 -24.26
N ILE A 83 -0.11 51.14 -24.85
CA ILE A 83 -0.04 52.34 -25.71
C ILE A 83 0.02 51.85 -27.16
N TYR A 84 -0.93 52.29 -27.99
CA TYR A 84 -0.98 51.93 -29.40
C TYR A 84 -0.65 53.13 -30.27
N PRO A 85 0.30 53.02 -31.21
CA PRO A 85 0.49 54.04 -32.21
C PRO A 85 -0.72 54.04 -33.15
N LEU A 86 -1.38 55.20 -33.28
CA LEU A 86 -2.46 55.36 -34.25
C LEU A 86 -1.85 55.69 -35.62
N PRO A 87 -2.31 55.04 -36.71
CA PRO A 87 -1.87 55.38 -38.06
C PRO A 87 -2.19 56.85 -38.39
N GLU A 88 -1.29 57.53 -39.10
CA GLU A 88 -1.53 58.90 -39.58
C GLU A 88 -2.62 58.94 -40.68
N ASP A 89 -2.71 57.89 -41.50
CA ASP A 89 -3.76 57.74 -42.51
C ASP A 89 -5.02 57.09 -41.89
N PRO A 90 -6.16 57.79 -41.86
CA PRO A 90 -7.41 57.26 -41.31
C PRO A 90 -8.01 56.08 -42.11
N ARG A 91 -7.47 55.75 -43.29
CA ARG A 91 -7.88 54.58 -44.08
C ARG A 91 -7.22 53.29 -43.60
N VAL A 92 -6.11 53.38 -42.88
CA VAL A 92 -5.42 52.22 -42.32
C VAL A 92 -6.15 51.81 -41.04
N PRO A 93 -6.53 50.53 -40.89
CA PRO A 93 -7.20 50.08 -39.68
C PRO A 93 -6.29 50.27 -38.46
N PRO A 94 -6.86 50.63 -37.29
CA PRO A 94 -6.09 50.75 -36.07
C PRO A 94 -5.45 49.40 -35.71
N PRO A 95 -4.30 49.41 -35.00
CA PRO A 95 -3.66 48.18 -34.57
C PRO A 95 -4.61 47.32 -33.73
N PRO A 96 -4.50 45.98 -33.81
CA PRO A 96 -5.34 45.09 -33.02
C PRO A 96 -5.14 45.36 -31.53
N ARG A 97 -6.26 45.49 -30.80
CA ARG A 97 -6.24 45.68 -29.36
C ARG A 97 -5.70 44.43 -28.68
N TYR A 98 -5.08 44.62 -27.52
CA TYR A 98 -4.59 43.52 -26.68
C TYR A 98 -5.72 42.54 -26.35
N PHE A 99 -6.87 43.05 -25.94
CA PHE A 99 -8.10 42.27 -25.78
C PHE A 99 -9.00 42.44 -26.99
N GLN A 100 -9.22 41.35 -27.71
CA GLN A 100 -10.22 41.28 -28.77
C GLN A 100 -11.63 41.13 -28.17
N GLU A 101 -11.73 40.27 -27.15
CA GLU A 101 -12.90 40.09 -26.32
C GLU A 101 -12.51 40.36 -24.86
N LEU A 102 -13.27 41.21 -24.16
CA LEU A 102 -13.03 41.48 -22.76
C LEU A 102 -13.56 40.32 -21.91
N PRO A 103 -12.86 39.95 -20.82
CA PRO A 103 -13.39 38.98 -19.87
C PRO A 103 -14.73 39.47 -19.28
N PRO A 104 -15.56 38.55 -18.76
CA PRO A 104 -16.81 38.90 -18.12
C PRO A 104 -16.61 39.96 -17.03
N ARG A 105 -17.44 41.02 -17.05
CA ARG A 105 -17.37 42.11 -16.07
C ARG A 105 -17.91 41.73 -14.69
N GLU A 106 -18.81 40.76 -14.66
CA GLU A 106 -19.50 40.34 -13.45
C GLU A 106 -18.70 39.25 -12.73
N PRO A 107 -18.69 39.26 -11.37
CA PRO A 107 -18.10 38.18 -10.61
C PRO A 107 -18.71 36.83 -11.00
N GLN A 108 -17.84 35.86 -11.29
CA GLN A 108 -18.24 34.56 -11.79
C GLN A 108 -18.14 33.50 -10.69
N LYS A 109 -19.24 32.78 -10.48
CA LYS A 109 -19.24 31.59 -9.63
C LYS A 109 -18.50 30.47 -10.34
N CYS A 110 -17.55 29.87 -9.64
CA CYS A 110 -16.70 28.80 -10.14
C CYS A 110 -16.72 27.63 -9.16
N LEU A 111 -16.81 26.41 -9.68
CA LEU A 111 -16.51 25.18 -8.95
C LEU A 111 -14.99 24.96 -9.03
N VAL A 112 -14.34 24.82 -7.88
CA VAL A 112 -12.90 24.62 -7.77
C VAL A 112 -12.66 23.23 -7.21
N ARG A 113 -11.91 22.42 -7.95
CA ARG A 113 -11.45 21.10 -7.50
C ARG A 113 -9.96 21.16 -7.20
N VAL A 114 -9.61 20.83 -5.96
CA VAL A 114 -8.24 20.89 -5.45
C VAL A 114 -7.78 19.47 -5.17
N TYR A 115 -6.77 19.02 -5.91
CA TYR A 115 -6.26 17.66 -5.82
C TYR A 115 -4.92 17.66 -5.08
N ILE A 116 -4.89 17.06 -3.89
CA ILE A 116 -3.71 17.00 -3.04
C ILE A 116 -3.18 15.56 -3.04
N VAL A 117 -2.03 15.37 -3.67
CA VAL A 117 -1.46 14.03 -3.92
C VAL A 117 -0.63 13.57 -2.73
N ARG A 118 0.43 14.32 -2.43
CA ARG A 118 1.37 14.02 -1.34
C ARG A 118 2.09 15.28 -0.88
N ALA A 119 2.66 15.25 0.31
CA ALA A 119 3.69 16.18 0.72
C ALA A 119 4.99 15.43 1.03
N PHE A 120 6.10 16.16 1.08
CA PHE A 120 7.42 15.60 1.38
C PHE A 120 8.35 16.67 1.94
N ASP A 121 9.43 16.21 2.57
CA ASP A 121 10.40 17.06 3.28
C ASP A 121 9.74 17.93 4.37
N LEU A 122 8.70 17.40 5.04
CA LEU A 122 8.06 18.13 6.14
C LEU A 122 9.00 18.22 7.35
N PRO A 123 9.02 19.36 8.07
CA PRO A 123 9.81 19.49 9.28
C PRO A 123 9.20 18.66 10.41
N PRO A 124 10.01 17.99 11.23
CA PRO A 124 9.52 17.28 12.40
C PRO A 124 8.89 18.27 13.40
N ARG A 125 7.72 17.92 13.93
CA ARG A 125 6.97 18.73 14.90
C ARG A 125 6.83 18.04 16.24
N ASP A 126 6.70 16.72 16.21
CA ASP A 126 6.54 15.90 17.39
C ASP A 126 7.85 15.45 18.03
N ARG A 127 7.76 15.03 19.29
CA ARG A 127 8.90 14.49 20.07
C ARG A 127 9.50 13.21 19.48
N ASN A 128 8.72 12.47 18.70
CA ASN A 128 9.15 11.27 17.98
C ASN A 128 10.03 11.62 16.74
N GLY A 129 10.18 12.90 16.41
CA GLY A 129 10.90 13.35 15.21
C GLY A 129 10.10 13.20 13.91
N LEU A 130 8.78 13.06 14.00
CA LEU A 130 7.85 12.94 12.88
C LEU A 130 6.77 14.03 13.00
N CYS A 131 5.73 13.93 12.18
CA CYS A 131 4.51 14.72 12.28
C CYS A 131 3.30 13.84 11.92
N ASP A 132 2.12 14.31 12.30
CA ASP A 132 0.82 13.73 12.05
C ASP A 132 0.01 14.65 11.10
N PRO A 133 0.44 14.84 9.83
CA PRO A 133 -0.09 15.87 8.97
C PRO A 133 -1.52 15.59 8.47
N TYR A 134 -2.34 16.64 8.40
CA TYR A 134 -3.59 16.67 7.66
C TYR A 134 -3.73 17.96 6.82
N VAL A 135 -4.59 17.89 5.81
CA VAL A 135 -4.79 18.99 4.84
C VAL A 135 -6.00 19.84 5.23
N ARG A 136 -5.83 21.16 5.15
CA ARG A 136 -6.91 22.15 5.20
C ARG A 136 -6.88 23.01 3.95
N VAL A 137 -8.01 23.11 3.26
CA VAL A 137 -8.20 23.92 2.05
C VAL A 137 -9.21 25.01 2.35
N SER A 138 -8.87 26.28 2.11
CA SER A 138 -9.78 27.40 2.30
C SER A 138 -9.88 28.31 1.08
N LEU A 139 -11.11 28.78 0.81
CA LEU A 139 -11.41 29.75 -0.23
C LEU A 139 -12.52 30.69 0.28
N GLY A 140 -12.19 31.98 0.39
CA GLY A 140 -13.09 32.95 1.00
C GLY A 140 -13.46 32.55 2.43
N THR A 141 -14.75 32.41 2.69
CA THR A 141 -15.27 32.00 4.02
C THR A 141 -15.33 30.48 4.22
N LYS A 142 -15.12 29.69 3.17
CA LYS A 142 -15.24 28.23 3.21
C LYS A 142 -13.91 27.60 3.56
N THR A 143 -13.94 26.64 4.48
CA THR A 143 -12.78 25.83 4.85
C THR A 143 -13.19 24.37 4.86
N LEU A 144 -12.42 23.54 4.16
CA LEU A 144 -12.54 22.09 4.10
C LEU A 144 -11.28 21.44 4.66
N GLY A 145 -11.39 20.17 5.04
CA GLY A 145 -10.35 19.43 5.75
C GLY A 145 -10.87 18.97 7.09
N GLN A 146 -10.73 17.67 7.36
CA GLN A 146 -11.16 17.07 8.62
C GLN A 146 -9.94 16.63 9.41
N ARG A 147 -9.92 17.00 10.69
CA ARG A 147 -8.82 16.77 11.62
C ARG A 147 -8.57 15.28 11.89
N ASP A 148 -9.62 14.46 11.89
CA ASP A 148 -9.57 13.01 12.09
C ASP A 148 -8.94 12.24 10.92
N GLN A 149 -8.77 12.89 9.76
CA GLN A 149 -8.18 12.28 8.60
C GLN A 149 -6.66 12.57 8.47
N TYR A 150 -5.97 12.70 9.59
CA TYR A 150 -4.51 12.84 9.63
C TYR A 150 -3.81 11.54 9.24
N LEU A 151 -2.53 11.66 8.85
CA LEU A 151 -1.68 10.52 8.55
C LEU A 151 -0.61 10.42 9.65
N PRO A 152 -0.62 9.36 10.46
CA PRO A 152 0.23 9.30 11.64
C PRO A 152 1.70 9.04 11.28
N ASN A 153 2.60 9.64 12.05
CA ASN A 153 4.04 9.37 12.12
C ASN A 153 4.73 9.40 10.74
N THR A 154 4.55 10.48 9.97
CA THR A 154 5.14 10.59 8.63
C THR A 154 5.56 12.01 8.25
N LEU A 155 6.74 12.15 7.63
CA LEU A 155 7.22 13.40 7.02
C LEU A 155 6.90 13.48 5.51
N ASP A 156 6.50 12.36 4.92
CA ASP A 156 6.21 12.22 3.48
C ASP A 156 4.79 11.66 3.25
N PRO A 157 3.74 12.35 3.73
CA PRO A 157 2.37 11.85 3.66
C PRO A 157 1.87 11.75 2.22
N VAL A 158 1.23 10.62 1.88
CA VAL A 158 0.47 10.43 0.64
C VAL A 158 -1.02 10.58 0.96
N PHE A 159 -1.60 11.72 0.61
CA PHE A 159 -3.00 12.04 0.89
C PHE A 159 -3.95 11.41 -0.14
N GLY A 160 -3.70 11.66 -1.43
CA GLY A 160 -4.56 11.26 -2.53
C GLY A 160 -6.02 11.70 -2.34
N ARG A 161 -6.24 13.00 -2.10
CA ARG A 161 -7.58 13.55 -1.80
C ARG A 161 -7.95 14.69 -2.73
N MET A 162 -9.24 14.74 -3.07
CA MET A 162 -9.85 15.82 -3.82
C MET A 162 -10.81 16.60 -2.91
N PHE A 163 -10.68 17.92 -2.93
CA PHE A 163 -11.60 18.85 -2.27
C PHE A 163 -12.36 19.62 -3.33
N GLU A 164 -13.67 19.71 -3.17
CA GLU A 164 -14.55 20.45 -4.08
C GLU A 164 -15.23 21.60 -3.33
N LEU A 165 -15.07 22.82 -3.84
CA LEU A 165 -15.60 24.02 -3.22
C LEU A 165 -16.05 25.04 -4.27
N MET A 166 -17.10 25.78 -3.95
CA MET A 166 -17.61 26.86 -4.79
C MET A 166 -17.02 28.20 -4.35
N GLY A 167 -16.45 28.97 -5.26
CA GLY A 167 -15.95 30.32 -5.03
C GLY A 167 -16.52 31.34 -6.01
N THR A 168 -16.49 32.62 -5.66
CA THR A 168 -16.88 33.71 -6.57
C THR A 168 -15.66 34.53 -6.96
N ILE A 169 -15.17 34.38 -8.19
CA ILE A 169 -13.97 35.07 -8.69
C ILE A 169 -14.39 36.40 -9.35
N PRO A 170 -13.72 37.54 -9.09
CA PRO A 170 -12.46 37.69 -8.35
C PRO A 170 -12.60 38.01 -6.85
N LEU A 171 -13.82 38.02 -6.29
CA LEU A 171 -14.05 38.35 -4.87
C LEU A 171 -13.34 37.40 -3.91
N GLU A 172 -13.32 36.11 -4.23
CA GLU A 172 -12.68 35.02 -3.51
C GLU A 172 -11.60 34.42 -4.42
N LYS A 173 -10.54 35.17 -4.71
CA LYS A 173 -9.47 34.74 -5.62
C LYS A 173 -8.38 33.89 -4.95
N ASP A 174 -8.13 34.09 -3.66
CA ASP A 174 -6.99 33.47 -2.97
C ASP A 174 -7.39 32.10 -2.40
N LEU A 175 -7.00 31.03 -3.10
CA LEU A 175 -7.12 29.65 -2.60
C LEU A 175 -5.94 29.34 -1.70
N ARG A 176 -6.19 29.01 -0.44
CA ARG A 176 -5.16 28.66 0.52
C ARG A 176 -5.18 27.16 0.82
N VAL A 177 -4.02 26.52 0.73
CA VAL A 177 -3.79 25.12 1.12
C VAL A 177 -2.80 25.11 2.26
N SER A 178 -3.21 24.62 3.42
CA SER A 178 -2.40 24.55 4.63
C SER A 178 -2.27 23.09 5.10
N LEU A 179 -1.07 22.71 5.54
CA LEU A 179 -0.86 21.47 6.29
C LEU A 179 -0.79 21.79 7.78
N LEU A 180 -1.53 21.02 8.57
CA LEU A 180 -1.54 21.10 10.02
C LEU A 180 -1.08 19.79 10.62
N ASP A 181 -0.45 19.87 11.77
CA ASP A 181 -0.01 18.75 12.58
C ASP A 181 -1.08 18.40 13.60
N TYR A 182 -1.53 17.15 13.61
CA TYR A 182 -2.54 16.71 14.56
C TYR A 182 -1.93 16.55 15.95
N ASP A 183 -2.42 17.33 16.91
CA ASP A 183 -2.07 17.17 18.32
C ASP A 183 -3.20 16.47 19.09
N LEU A 184 -2.89 15.70 20.14
CA LEU A 184 -3.95 15.13 21.00
C LEU A 184 -4.79 16.21 21.69
N LEU A 185 -4.17 17.33 22.04
CA LEU A 185 -4.82 18.48 22.67
C LEU A 185 -4.74 19.69 21.73
N PRO A 186 -5.88 20.22 21.24
CA PRO A 186 -5.89 21.45 20.44
C PRO A 186 -5.25 22.64 21.17
N PRO A 187 -4.78 23.67 20.45
CA PRO A 187 -4.86 23.85 19.00
C PRO A 187 -3.75 23.11 18.23
N ASP A 188 -4.12 22.56 17.08
CA ASP A 188 -3.19 21.93 16.13
C ASP A 188 -2.21 22.97 15.55
N GLN A 189 -0.93 22.59 15.42
CA GLN A 189 0.10 23.48 14.87
C GLN A 189 0.05 23.53 13.33
N GLU A 190 0.09 24.73 12.76
CA GLU A 190 0.27 24.89 11.31
C GLU A 190 1.71 24.56 10.92
N ILE A 191 1.90 23.57 10.04
CA ILE A 191 3.21 23.20 9.51
C ILE A 191 3.63 24.26 8.49
N GLY A 192 2.76 24.53 7.52
CA GLY A 192 2.95 25.57 6.52
C GLY A 192 1.76 25.67 5.56
N THR A 193 1.74 26.74 4.78
CA THR A 193 0.66 27.12 3.88
C THR A 193 1.21 27.62 2.54
N THR A 194 0.43 27.41 1.48
CA THR A 194 0.65 27.97 0.14
C THR A 194 -0.65 28.61 -0.36
N THR A 195 -0.55 29.64 -1.18
CA THR A 195 -1.69 30.38 -1.74
C THR A 195 -1.62 30.37 -3.25
N ILE A 196 -2.77 30.20 -3.91
CA ILE A 196 -2.93 30.19 -5.37
C ILE A 196 -3.94 31.28 -5.75
N ASP A 197 -3.57 32.15 -6.68
CA ASP A 197 -4.47 33.17 -7.21
C ASP A 197 -5.32 32.57 -8.35
N LEU A 198 -6.57 32.23 -8.02
CA LEU A 198 -7.50 31.60 -8.95
C LEU A 198 -7.96 32.52 -10.08
N GLU A 199 -7.94 33.84 -9.87
CA GLU A 199 -8.27 34.80 -10.92
C GLU A 199 -7.24 34.73 -12.03
N ASN A 200 -5.95 34.70 -11.68
CA ASN A 200 -4.88 34.58 -12.68
C ASN A 200 -4.97 33.26 -13.45
N ARG A 201 -5.23 32.14 -12.74
CA ARG A 201 -5.39 30.84 -13.40
C ARG A 201 -6.58 30.78 -14.34
N LEU A 202 -7.70 31.40 -13.97
CA LEU A 202 -8.91 31.42 -14.76
C LEU A 202 -8.78 32.28 -16.01
N LEU A 203 -8.17 33.47 -15.88
CA LEU A 203 -8.14 34.48 -16.94
C LEU A 203 -6.91 34.38 -17.86
N SER A 204 -5.88 33.64 -17.47
CA SER A 204 -4.68 33.44 -18.29
C SER A 204 -4.99 32.76 -19.63
N ARG A 205 -4.38 33.27 -20.71
CA ARG A 205 -4.50 32.71 -22.08
C ARG A 205 -3.76 31.39 -22.27
N PHE A 206 -2.99 30.95 -21.27
CA PHE A 206 -2.37 29.63 -21.24
C PHE A 206 -3.34 28.52 -20.80
N ARG A 207 -4.59 28.86 -20.44
CA ARG A 207 -5.63 27.89 -20.06
C ARG A 207 -5.29 27.11 -18.78
N ALA A 208 -4.73 27.79 -17.79
CA ALA A 208 -4.32 27.19 -16.51
C ALA A 208 -5.50 26.75 -15.61
N HIS A 209 -6.75 26.97 -16.01
CA HIS A 209 -7.94 26.55 -15.28
C HIS A 209 -8.21 25.04 -15.34
N CYS A 210 -7.78 24.35 -16.40
CA CYS A 210 -7.95 22.90 -16.53
C CYS A 210 -6.88 22.35 -17.50
N GLY A 211 -5.95 21.55 -16.96
CA GLY A 211 -4.81 21.04 -17.73
C GLY A 211 -5.21 20.02 -18.80
N LEU A 212 -4.66 20.17 -20.01
CA LEU A 212 -5.00 19.34 -21.18
C LEU A 212 -4.39 17.93 -21.10
N PRO A 213 -5.20 16.85 -21.09
CA PRO A 213 -4.69 15.49 -21.08
C PRO A 213 -3.93 15.16 -22.38
N SER A 214 -2.98 14.22 -22.31
CA SER A 214 -2.21 13.78 -23.48
C SER A 214 -3.10 13.08 -24.52
N LEU A 215 -4.10 12.32 -24.05
CA LEU A 215 -5.03 11.56 -24.87
C LEU A 215 -6.48 11.94 -24.55
N TYR A 216 -7.37 11.77 -25.53
CA TYR A 216 -8.81 11.98 -25.34
C TYR A 216 -9.53 10.66 -25.07
N HIS A 217 -10.01 10.50 -23.84
CA HIS A 217 -10.82 9.37 -23.38
C HIS A 217 -12.25 9.81 -23.04
N ILE A 218 -13.23 8.98 -23.41
CA ILE A 218 -14.64 9.21 -23.05
C ILE A 218 -14.96 8.59 -21.68
N THR A 219 -14.26 7.53 -21.28
CA THR A 219 -14.47 6.81 -20.01
C THR A 219 -13.14 6.33 -19.43
N GLY A 220 -13.17 5.89 -18.17
CA GLY A 220 -11.99 5.44 -17.45
C GLY A 220 -11.25 6.56 -16.70
N PRO A 221 -10.07 6.27 -16.12
CA PRO A 221 -9.35 7.19 -15.26
C PRO A 221 -8.80 8.43 -15.98
N GLY A 222 -8.54 8.34 -17.28
CA GLY A 222 -8.13 9.45 -18.14
C GLY A 222 -9.28 10.23 -18.79
N CYS A 223 -10.53 10.04 -18.32
CA CYS A 223 -11.72 10.65 -18.91
C CYS A 223 -11.60 12.18 -19.02
N TRP A 224 -12.08 12.73 -20.14
CA TRP A 224 -12.15 14.17 -20.35
C TRP A 224 -12.96 14.86 -19.25
N ARG A 225 -12.29 15.72 -18.48
CA ARG A 225 -12.88 16.37 -17.30
C ARG A 225 -13.30 17.82 -17.51
N ASP A 226 -12.94 18.40 -18.65
CA ASP A 226 -13.30 19.78 -18.98
C ASP A 226 -14.79 19.94 -19.33
N GLN A 227 -15.32 21.15 -19.16
CA GLN A 227 -16.71 21.49 -19.47
C GLN A 227 -16.97 21.54 -20.98
N LEU A 228 -15.97 22.02 -21.73
CA LEU A 228 -16.06 22.10 -23.19
C LEU A 228 -15.32 20.91 -23.82
N PRO A 229 -15.88 20.22 -24.83
CA PRO A 229 -15.12 19.23 -25.58
C PRO A 229 -13.95 19.92 -26.33
N PRO A 230 -12.88 19.18 -26.68
CA PRO A 230 -11.69 19.74 -27.33
C PRO A 230 -11.98 20.66 -28.52
N SER A 231 -12.91 20.30 -29.39
CA SER A 231 -13.30 21.09 -30.57
C SER A 231 -13.88 22.46 -30.20
N ARG A 232 -14.76 22.50 -29.19
CA ARG A 232 -15.34 23.76 -28.67
C ARG A 232 -14.34 24.57 -27.87
N ALA A 233 -13.45 23.91 -27.14
CA ALA A 233 -12.35 24.58 -26.44
C ALA A 233 -11.41 25.26 -27.44
N LEU A 234 -11.11 24.62 -28.59
CA LEU A 234 -10.33 25.21 -29.67
C LEU A 234 -11.05 26.39 -30.33
N GLU A 235 -12.35 26.27 -30.61
CA GLU A 235 -13.17 27.39 -31.12
C GLU A 235 -13.18 28.59 -30.15
N HIS A 236 -13.30 28.32 -28.84
CA HIS A 236 -13.26 29.36 -27.82
C HIS A 236 -11.88 30.02 -27.73
N PHE A 237 -10.81 29.23 -27.77
CA PHE A 237 -9.43 29.72 -27.80
C PHE A 237 -9.14 30.58 -29.03
N ALA A 238 -9.61 30.16 -30.20
CA ALA A 238 -9.50 30.94 -31.44
C ALA A 238 -10.16 32.31 -31.27
N ARG A 239 -11.40 32.33 -30.77
CA ARG A 239 -12.19 33.53 -30.56
C ARG A 239 -11.52 34.52 -29.61
N THR A 240 -11.03 34.06 -28.46
CA THR A 240 -10.42 34.94 -27.46
C THR A 240 -9.10 35.57 -27.94
N ARG A 241 -8.40 34.91 -28.87
CA ARG A 241 -7.21 35.45 -29.54
C ARG A 241 -7.50 36.25 -30.81
N GLY A 242 -8.77 36.37 -31.21
CA GLY A 242 -9.16 37.02 -32.47
C GLY A 242 -8.71 36.26 -33.72
N LEU A 243 -8.49 34.95 -33.61
CA LEU A 243 -8.17 34.06 -34.72
C LEU A 243 -9.46 33.56 -35.38
N LEU A 244 -9.34 33.13 -36.65
CA LEU A 244 -10.44 32.47 -37.34
C LEU A 244 -10.80 31.15 -36.66
N ALA A 245 -12.09 30.81 -36.68
CA ALA A 245 -12.58 29.56 -36.12
C ALA A 245 -11.94 28.37 -36.87
N PRO A 246 -11.61 27.27 -36.17
CA PRO A 246 -11.06 26.08 -36.79
C PRO A 246 -12.03 25.47 -37.80
N GLU A 247 -11.57 25.25 -39.02
CA GLU A 247 -12.37 24.67 -40.10
C GLU A 247 -12.06 23.18 -40.22
N PHE A 248 -13.02 22.33 -39.83
CA PHE A 248 -12.92 20.88 -39.95
C PHE A 248 -13.49 20.44 -41.31
N ASN A 249 -12.82 19.48 -41.96
CA ASN A 249 -13.37 18.84 -43.15
C ASN A 249 -14.59 17.95 -42.83
N ALA A 250 -15.35 17.57 -43.87
CA ALA A 250 -16.57 16.76 -43.70
C ALA A 250 -16.32 15.41 -43.00
N GLU A 251 -15.13 14.82 -43.19
CA GLU A 251 -14.73 13.54 -42.60
C GLU A 251 -14.10 13.68 -41.20
N CYS A 252 -13.90 14.92 -40.71
CA CYS A 252 -13.22 15.25 -39.46
C CYS A 252 -11.81 14.63 -39.33
N THR A 253 -11.11 14.47 -40.44
CA THR A 253 -9.74 13.94 -40.55
C THR A 253 -8.69 15.04 -40.71
N SER A 254 -9.10 16.27 -41.05
CA SER A 254 -8.23 17.43 -41.15
C SER A 254 -8.86 18.68 -40.51
N VAL A 255 -8.03 19.55 -39.96
CA VAL A 255 -8.45 20.85 -39.43
C VAL A 255 -7.49 21.93 -39.90
N THR A 256 -8.05 23.04 -40.39
CA THR A 256 -7.29 24.24 -40.71
C THR A 256 -7.42 25.22 -39.56
N PHE A 257 -6.29 25.65 -39.01
CA PHE A 257 -6.22 26.60 -37.90
C PHE A 257 -5.06 27.59 -38.12
N GLY A 258 -5.40 28.87 -38.26
CA GLY A 258 -4.44 29.88 -38.72
C GLY A 258 -3.96 29.55 -40.15
N ASP A 259 -2.65 29.57 -40.35
CA ASP A 259 -2.01 29.26 -41.64
C ASP A 259 -1.59 27.78 -41.76
N HIS A 260 -2.01 26.93 -40.82
CA HIS A 260 -1.61 25.53 -40.75
C HIS A 260 -2.80 24.59 -40.92
N THR A 261 -2.56 23.49 -41.64
CA THR A 261 -3.49 22.36 -41.75
C THR A 261 -2.89 21.16 -41.04
N PHE A 262 -3.66 20.59 -40.11
CA PHE A 262 -3.27 19.41 -39.34
C PHE A 262 -4.07 18.20 -39.81
N LEU A 263 -3.42 17.06 -40.00
CA LEU A 263 -4.06 15.81 -40.37
C LEU A 263 -4.04 14.83 -39.19
N LEU A 264 -5.11 14.07 -39.03
CA LEU A 264 -5.18 13.02 -38.02
C LEU A 264 -4.07 11.97 -38.20
N SER A 265 -3.69 11.69 -39.45
CA SER A 265 -2.61 10.76 -39.79
C SER A 265 -1.22 11.23 -39.33
N ASP A 266 -1.04 12.52 -39.04
CA ASP A 266 0.25 13.08 -38.64
C ASP A 266 0.70 12.55 -37.28
N PHE A 267 -0.25 12.24 -36.39
CA PHE A 267 0.03 11.73 -35.05
C PHE A 267 -0.62 10.37 -34.76
N GLU A 268 -1.50 9.86 -35.64
CA GLU A 268 -2.09 8.52 -35.54
C GLU A 268 -1.83 7.70 -36.81
N SER A 269 -0.87 6.77 -36.73
CA SER A 269 -0.52 5.88 -37.85
C SER A 269 -1.55 4.77 -38.11
N GLY A 270 -2.62 4.68 -37.30
CA GLY A 270 -3.64 3.64 -37.35
C GLY A 270 -4.72 3.86 -36.28
N PRO A 271 -5.74 2.99 -36.19
CA PRO A 271 -6.79 3.13 -35.18
C PRO A 271 -6.21 3.16 -33.76
N PRO A 272 -6.80 3.95 -32.85
CA PRO A 272 -6.34 4.08 -31.48
C PRO A 272 -6.29 2.71 -30.79
N VAL A 273 -5.14 2.42 -30.18
CA VAL A 273 -4.85 1.13 -29.50
C VAL A 273 -5.25 1.17 -28.02
N TYR A 274 -5.64 2.34 -27.51
CA TYR A 274 -6.02 2.56 -26.11
C TYR A 274 -7.54 2.44 -25.91
N GLU A 275 -7.95 2.22 -24.66
CA GLU A 275 -9.35 1.99 -24.32
C GLU A 275 -10.20 3.26 -24.42
N HIS A 276 -11.41 3.10 -24.96
CA HIS A 276 -12.44 4.14 -25.08
C HIS A 276 -11.98 5.44 -25.78
N PRO A 277 -11.41 5.34 -26.99
CA PRO A 277 -11.00 6.50 -27.77
C PRO A 277 -12.22 7.32 -28.19
N GLY A 278 -12.12 8.64 -28.04
CA GLY A 278 -13.17 9.52 -28.50
C GLY A 278 -13.19 9.78 -30.00
N ALA A 279 -14.15 10.59 -30.44
CA ALA A 279 -14.34 10.89 -31.86
C ALA A 279 -13.06 11.48 -32.51
N PRO A 280 -12.75 11.16 -33.78
CA PRO A 280 -11.58 11.68 -34.49
C PRO A 280 -11.46 13.21 -34.45
N ARG A 281 -12.60 13.92 -34.58
CA ARG A 281 -12.69 15.37 -34.47
C ARG A 281 -12.10 15.91 -33.17
N GLU A 282 -12.43 15.27 -32.05
CA GLU A 282 -12.02 15.73 -30.72
C GLU A 282 -10.55 15.42 -30.44
N ARG A 283 -10.07 14.27 -30.92
CA ARG A 283 -8.64 13.90 -30.84
C ARG A 283 -7.78 14.86 -31.65
N LEU A 284 -8.22 15.20 -32.86
CA LEU A 284 -7.54 16.18 -33.72
C LEU A 284 -7.56 17.58 -33.09
N ALA A 285 -8.69 18.03 -32.55
CA ALA A 285 -8.77 19.31 -31.86
C ALA A 285 -7.85 19.38 -30.62
N LEU A 286 -7.77 18.30 -29.84
CA LEU A 286 -6.86 18.19 -28.70
C LEU A 286 -5.38 18.29 -29.15
N HIS A 287 -5.03 17.66 -30.26
CA HIS A 287 -3.68 17.77 -30.83
C HIS A 287 -3.32 19.21 -31.19
N VAL A 288 -4.24 19.95 -31.82
CA VAL A 288 -4.02 21.38 -32.12
C VAL A 288 -3.91 22.22 -30.85
N LEU A 289 -4.73 21.94 -29.82
CA LEU A 289 -4.62 22.63 -28.53
C LEU A 289 -3.24 22.43 -27.87
N HIS A 290 -2.65 21.24 -27.98
CA HIS A 290 -1.28 20.98 -27.51
C HIS A 290 -0.23 21.77 -28.32
N ALA A 291 -0.42 21.91 -29.64
CA ALA A 291 0.46 22.73 -30.48
C ALA A 291 0.43 24.23 -30.11
N CYS A 292 -0.64 24.69 -29.43
CA CYS A 292 -0.78 26.06 -28.95
C CYS A 292 -0.01 26.37 -27.64
N HIS A 293 0.81 25.43 -27.12
CA HIS A 293 1.63 25.61 -25.91
C HIS A 293 0.81 25.98 -24.66
N LEU A 294 -0.37 25.39 -24.54
CA LEU A 294 -1.25 25.55 -23.37
C LEU A 294 -0.81 24.67 -22.21
N VAL A 295 -1.32 24.94 -21.01
CA VAL A 295 -1.01 24.15 -19.83
C VAL A 295 -1.48 22.69 -20.03
N PRO A 296 -0.56 21.71 -20.06
CA PRO A 296 -0.94 20.30 -20.14
C PRO A 296 -1.47 19.82 -18.80
N GLU A 297 -2.02 18.61 -18.78
CA GLU A 297 -2.30 17.88 -17.55
C GLU A 297 -1.00 17.75 -16.76
N HIS A 298 -1.04 18.25 -15.52
CA HIS A 298 0.15 18.47 -14.75
C HIS A 298 -0.05 18.18 -13.28
N LEU A 299 1.08 18.02 -12.61
CA LEU A 299 1.21 18.05 -11.17
C LEU A 299 2.25 19.12 -10.84
N GLU A 300 1.89 20.10 -10.02
CA GLU A 300 2.81 21.13 -9.56
C GLU A 300 3.28 20.83 -8.13
N THR A 301 4.50 21.29 -7.83
CA THR A 301 5.11 21.12 -6.50
C THR A 301 5.21 22.50 -5.88
N ARG A 302 4.42 22.77 -4.84
CA ARG A 302 4.37 24.07 -4.18
C ARG A 302 5.13 24.04 -2.86
N THR A 303 5.91 25.08 -2.59
CA THR A 303 6.60 25.22 -1.32
C THR A 303 5.63 25.71 -0.25
N LEU A 304 5.75 25.15 0.96
CA LEU A 304 4.97 25.56 2.12
C LEU A 304 5.75 26.57 2.95
N TYR A 305 5.08 27.63 3.38
CA TYR A 305 5.66 28.66 4.25
C TYR A 305 4.86 28.81 5.53
N ASN A 306 5.50 29.23 6.61
CA ASN A 306 4.83 29.48 7.89
C ASN A 306 5.01 30.94 8.29
N SER A 307 3.94 31.59 8.74
CA SER A 307 3.97 32.99 9.17
C SER A 307 4.91 33.24 10.36
N THR A 308 5.15 32.21 11.18
CA THR A 308 6.08 32.28 12.33
C THR A 308 7.55 32.26 11.91
N GLN A 309 7.85 31.74 10.72
CA GLN A 309 9.21 31.62 10.16
C GLN A 309 9.22 32.11 8.70
N PRO A 310 9.09 33.44 8.49
CA PRO A 310 9.01 34.00 7.15
C PRO A 310 10.28 33.68 6.34
N GLY A 311 10.10 33.25 5.10
CA GLY A 311 11.19 32.92 4.18
C GLY A 311 11.81 31.53 4.34
N LEU A 312 11.46 30.76 5.38
CA LEU A 312 11.94 29.39 5.54
C LEU A 312 10.94 28.38 4.95
N GLU A 313 11.41 27.51 4.07
CA GLU A 313 10.62 26.42 3.49
C GLU A 313 10.25 25.38 4.56
N GLN A 314 8.98 25.02 4.66
CA GLN A 314 8.42 24.06 5.63
C GLN A 314 7.98 22.76 4.94
N GLY A 315 8.77 22.33 3.96
CA GLY A 315 8.46 21.21 3.08
C GLY A 315 7.63 21.60 1.86
N LYS A 316 7.21 20.61 1.09
CA LYS A 316 6.59 20.80 -0.23
C LYS A 316 5.34 19.94 -0.38
N VAL A 317 4.35 20.45 -1.11
CA VAL A 317 3.12 19.73 -1.45
C VAL A 317 3.00 19.56 -2.95
N GLN A 318 2.67 18.35 -3.41
CA GLN A 318 2.34 18.07 -4.80
C GLN A 318 0.83 18.08 -4.98
N MET A 319 0.36 18.94 -5.88
CA MET A 319 -1.05 19.17 -6.09
C MET A 319 -1.35 19.74 -7.47
N TRP A 320 -2.62 19.85 -7.82
CA TRP A 320 -3.09 20.72 -8.90
C TRP A 320 -4.50 21.22 -8.59
N VAL A 321 -4.97 22.19 -9.37
CA VAL A 321 -6.28 22.80 -9.22
C VAL A 321 -6.96 22.88 -10.57
N ASP A 322 -8.22 22.45 -10.64
CA ASP A 322 -9.10 22.69 -11.77
C ASP A 322 -10.21 23.68 -11.37
N ILE A 323 -10.52 24.64 -12.25
CA ILE A 323 -11.47 25.73 -12.03
C ILE A 323 -12.52 25.70 -13.15
N PHE A 324 -13.79 25.61 -12.76
CA PHE A 324 -14.92 25.43 -13.69
C PHE A 324 -15.99 26.52 -13.49
N PRO A 325 -16.07 27.49 -14.40
CA PRO A 325 -17.15 28.49 -14.40
C PRO A 325 -18.55 27.87 -14.47
N THR A 326 -19.44 28.21 -13.55
CA THR A 326 -20.82 27.67 -13.57
C THR A 326 -21.60 28.06 -14.81
N SER A 327 -21.21 29.16 -15.48
CA SER A 327 -21.79 29.65 -16.74
C SER A 327 -21.64 28.68 -17.92
N LEU A 328 -20.64 27.80 -17.90
CA LEU A 328 -20.36 26.84 -18.98
C LEU A 328 -21.06 25.49 -18.79
N GLY A 329 -21.81 25.30 -17.70
CA GLY A 329 -22.51 24.06 -17.37
C GLY A 329 -21.76 23.20 -16.33
N PRO A 330 -22.17 21.94 -16.11
CA PRO A 330 -21.47 21.05 -15.19
C PRO A 330 -20.14 20.56 -15.77
N PRO A 331 -19.06 20.46 -14.98
CA PRO A 331 -17.80 19.86 -15.42
C PRO A 331 -17.90 18.34 -15.54
N GLY A 332 -16.90 17.74 -16.20
CA GLY A 332 -16.76 16.29 -16.28
C GLY A 332 -16.48 15.63 -14.92
N PRO A 333 -16.35 14.30 -14.88
CA PRO A 333 -16.10 13.57 -13.64
C PRO A 333 -14.77 14.01 -13.00
N ALA A 334 -14.71 13.97 -11.67
CA ALA A 334 -13.47 14.23 -10.95
C ALA A 334 -12.47 13.06 -11.16
N VAL A 335 -11.19 13.38 -11.23
CA VAL A 335 -10.12 12.37 -11.26
C VAL A 335 -10.07 11.62 -9.93
N ASP A 336 -10.12 10.29 -9.95
CA ASP A 336 -9.92 9.48 -8.75
C ASP A 336 -8.43 9.35 -8.44
N ILE A 337 -8.00 10.00 -7.37
CA ILE A 337 -6.64 9.92 -6.83
C ILE A 337 -6.57 9.22 -5.48
N THR A 338 -7.62 8.48 -5.11
CA THR A 338 -7.64 7.74 -3.86
C THR A 338 -6.44 6.79 -3.82
N PRO A 339 -5.59 6.81 -2.76
CA PRO A 339 -4.43 5.93 -2.70
C PRO A 339 -4.87 4.46 -2.73
N ARG A 340 -4.10 3.64 -3.44
CA ARG A 340 -4.32 2.19 -3.48
C ARG A 340 -4.25 1.63 -2.05
N LYS A 341 -5.32 0.96 -1.62
CA LYS A 341 -5.39 0.38 -0.28
C LYS A 341 -4.77 -1.02 -0.26
N PRO A 342 -4.13 -1.42 0.86
CA PRO A 342 -3.71 -2.80 1.02
C PRO A 342 -4.91 -3.73 0.96
N GLN A 343 -4.72 -4.85 0.29
CA GLN A 343 -5.71 -5.91 0.23
C GLN A 343 -5.26 -7.08 1.11
N ARG A 344 -6.22 -7.75 1.74
CA ARG A 344 -5.95 -8.94 2.54
C ARG A 344 -5.79 -10.16 1.64
N TYR A 345 -4.73 -10.91 1.87
CA TYR A 345 -4.42 -12.16 1.19
C TYR A 345 -4.26 -13.30 2.20
N GLU A 346 -4.53 -14.52 1.72
CA GLU A 346 -4.27 -15.75 2.45
C GLU A 346 -3.28 -16.61 1.66
N LEU A 347 -2.11 -16.88 2.24
CA LEU A 347 -1.14 -17.84 1.72
C LEU A 347 -1.39 -19.20 2.37
N ARG A 348 -1.69 -20.19 1.53
CA ARG A 348 -1.77 -21.60 1.91
C ARG A 348 -0.49 -22.29 1.46
N CYS A 349 0.25 -22.83 2.41
CA CYS A 349 1.46 -23.61 2.15
C CYS A 349 1.23 -25.03 2.65
N VAL A 350 1.18 -26.01 1.75
CA VAL A 350 1.09 -27.42 2.12
C VAL A 350 2.47 -28.05 2.07
N VAL A 351 2.94 -28.53 3.21
CA VAL A 351 4.14 -29.35 3.33
C VAL A 351 3.76 -30.81 3.10
N TRP A 352 4.21 -31.37 1.98
CA TRP A 352 3.94 -32.76 1.63
C TRP A 352 4.98 -33.66 2.25
N ASN A 353 6.22 -33.53 1.76
CA ASN A 353 7.32 -34.44 2.06
C ASN A 353 8.64 -33.70 2.25
N THR A 354 9.60 -34.36 2.88
CA THR A 354 11.02 -33.98 2.92
C THR A 354 11.87 -35.13 2.40
N GLN A 355 13.03 -34.82 1.82
CA GLN A 355 13.97 -35.81 1.30
C GLN A 355 15.41 -35.33 1.44
N ASP A 356 16.34 -36.27 1.61
CA ASP A 356 17.79 -36.03 1.73
C ASP A 356 18.11 -35.04 2.88
N VAL A 357 17.31 -35.04 3.95
CA VAL A 357 17.55 -34.22 5.15
C VAL A 357 18.70 -34.83 5.96
N ASP A 358 19.58 -33.97 6.46
CA ASP A 358 20.71 -34.42 7.29
C ASP A 358 20.23 -35.13 8.56
N LEU A 359 20.84 -36.29 8.85
CA LEU A 359 20.52 -37.10 10.02
C LEU A 359 21.46 -36.71 11.19
N ARG A 360 20.91 -36.51 12.39
CA ARG A 360 21.68 -36.09 13.58
C ARG A 360 21.69 -37.14 14.69
N ASP A 361 20.57 -37.80 14.94
CA ASP A 361 20.46 -38.81 15.99
C ASP A 361 21.11 -40.14 15.62
N THR A 362 21.53 -40.89 16.65
CA THR A 362 21.99 -42.28 16.50
C THR A 362 21.12 -43.19 17.36
N ASN A 363 20.53 -44.20 16.76
CA ASN A 363 19.68 -45.14 17.48
C ASN A 363 20.51 -46.12 18.35
N LEU A 364 19.82 -46.87 19.20
CA LEU A 364 20.44 -47.90 20.08
C LEU A 364 21.21 -48.99 19.31
N MET A 365 20.99 -49.11 17.99
CA MET A 365 21.69 -50.05 17.10
C MET A 365 22.82 -49.38 16.30
N GLY A 366 23.17 -48.12 16.60
CA GLY A 366 24.25 -47.39 15.93
C GLY A 366 23.92 -46.83 14.54
N GLN A 367 22.67 -46.88 14.09
CA GLN A 367 22.23 -46.30 12.82
C GLN A 367 21.77 -44.86 13.02
N GLN A 368 22.11 -44.00 12.06
CA GLN A 368 21.69 -42.60 12.06
C GLN A 368 20.18 -42.47 11.76
N MET A 369 19.52 -41.55 12.45
CA MET A 369 18.12 -41.19 12.22
C MET A 369 17.84 -39.74 12.62
N SER A 370 16.67 -39.21 12.30
CA SER A 370 16.17 -37.93 12.83
C SER A 370 14.64 -37.95 12.99
N ASP A 371 14.14 -37.23 13.98
CA ASP A 371 12.74 -36.96 14.28
C ASP A 371 12.31 -35.62 13.65
N ILE A 372 12.10 -35.63 12.33
CA ILE A 372 11.97 -34.41 11.51
C ILE A 372 10.62 -33.70 11.72
N TYR A 373 10.66 -32.37 11.88
CA TYR A 373 9.49 -31.51 11.73
C TYR A 373 9.83 -30.20 11.02
N VAL A 374 8.81 -29.54 10.47
CA VAL A 374 8.97 -28.28 9.72
C VAL A 374 8.23 -27.15 10.43
N THR A 375 8.88 -26.00 10.55
CA THR A 375 8.27 -24.75 11.04
C THR A 375 8.25 -23.69 9.95
N GLY A 376 7.24 -22.83 9.96
CA GLY A 376 7.06 -21.81 8.93
C GLY A 376 6.36 -20.55 9.40
N TRP A 377 6.77 -19.41 8.86
CA TRP A 377 6.16 -18.10 9.09
C TRP A 377 6.41 -17.15 7.90
N LEU A 378 5.66 -16.06 7.83
CA LEU A 378 5.95 -14.95 6.93
C LEU A 378 6.85 -13.93 7.63
N ASP A 379 7.80 -13.36 6.90
CA ASP A 379 8.70 -12.32 7.41
C ASP A 379 7.90 -11.14 7.99
N GLY A 380 8.31 -10.67 9.17
CA GLY A 380 7.59 -9.70 9.99
C GLY A 380 6.33 -10.21 10.72
N LEU A 381 5.84 -11.41 10.44
CA LEU A 381 4.70 -12.07 11.10
C LEU A 381 5.13 -13.30 11.91
N GLU A 382 6.20 -13.18 12.69
CA GLU A 382 6.75 -14.27 13.50
C GLU A 382 5.73 -14.82 14.53
N GLU A 383 4.81 -13.98 15.00
CA GLU A 383 3.72 -14.38 15.92
C GLU A 383 2.74 -15.39 15.27
N GLN A 384 2.66 -15.44 13.93
CA GLN A 384 1.85 -16.41 13.21
C GLN A 384 2.61 -17.73 12.91
N ARG A 385 3.78 -17.95 13.53
CA ARG A 385 4.61 -19.14 13.31
C ARG A 385 3.82 -20.43 13.55
N GLN A 386 3.92 -21.34 12.59
CA GLN A 386 3.25 -22.64 12.60
C GLN A 386 4.28 -23.76 12.51
N ARG A 387 3.92 -24.93 13.04
CA ARG A 387 4.74 -26.16 12.98
C ARG A 387 3.90 -27.34 12.51
N THR A 388 4.54 -28.27 11.80
CA THR A 388 3.94 -29.57 11.46
C THR A 388 3.90 -30.49 12.67
N ASP A 389 3.30 -31.67 12.51
CA ASP A 389 3.59 -32.79 13.39
C ASP A 389 4.97 -33.38 13.10
N VAL A 390 5.46 -34.22 14.02
CA VAL A 390 6.80 -34.82 13.95
C VAL A 390 6.75 -36.14 13.18
N HIS A 391 7.67 -36.33 12.24
CA HIS A 391 7.95 -37.62 11.62
C HIS A 391 9.06 -38.31 12.41
N TYR A 392 8.70 -39.29 13.23
CA TYR A 392 9.65 -40.01 14.06
C TYR A 392 10.47 -41.02 13.27
N ARG A 393 11.79 -41.07 13.54
CA ARG A 393 12.73 -42.10 13.08
C ARG A 393 12.90 -42.18 11.56
N SER A 394 13.11 -41.05 10.92
CA SER A 394 13.54 -41.02 9.52
C SER A 394 14.93 -41.64 9.38
N LEU A 395 15.08 -42.66 8.54
CA LEU A 395 16.35 -43.37 8.32
C LEU A 395 17.10 -42.87 7.09
N GLN A 396 16.40 -42.24 6.14
CA GLN A 396 16.98 -41.74 4.88
C GLN A 396 16.81 -40.22 4.72
N GLY A 397 16.40 -39.53 5.78
CA GLY A 397 16.05 -38.10 5.73
C GLY A 397 14.72 -37.86 5.01
N ASP A 398 13.91 -38.91 4.81
CA ASP A 398 12.57 -38.87 4.27
C ASP A 398 11.55 -38.54 5.36
N GLY A 399 10.65 -37.59 5.07
CA GLY A 399 9.56 -37.21 5.96
C GLY A 399 8.27 -37.03 5.19
N ALA A 400 7.14 -37.38 5.81
CA ALA A 400 5.81 -37.29 5.22
C ALA A 400 4.84 -36.63 6.20
N PHE A 401 4.21 -35.53 5.79
CA PHE A 401 3.45 -34.64 6.68
C PHE A 401 2.00 -34.44 6.23
N ASN A 402 1.77 -34.15 4.95
CA ASN A 402 0.46 -33.72 4.43
C ASN A 402 -0.16 -32.62 5.31
N TRP A 403 0.60 -31.54 5.55
CA TRP A 403 0.26 -30.53 6.55
C TRP A 403 0.13 -29.15 5.93
N ARG A 404 -0.98 -28.45 6.21
CA ARG A 404 -1.23 -27.09 5.69
C ARG A 404 -0.92 -26.01 6.71
N PHE A 405 -0.10 -25.05 6.31
CA PHE A 405 0.01 -23.74 6.95
C PHE A 405 -0.93 -22.75 6.25
N VAL A 406 -1.57 -21.92 7.06
CA VAL A 406 -2.47 -20.86 6.59
C VAL A 406 -2.00 -19.54 7.20
N PHE A 407 -1.58 -18.60 6.37
CA PHE A 407 -1.09 -17.29 6.79
C PHE A 407 -1.97 -16.18 6.21
N SER A 408 -2.42 -15.27 7.04
CA SER A 408 -3.21 -14.10 6.62
C SER A 408 -2.35 -12.84 6.75
N PHE A 409 -2.27 -12.05 5.69
CA PHE A 409 -1.45 -10.83 5.66
C PHE A 409 -2.07 -9.78 4.74
N GLU A 410 -1.67 -8.52 4.92
CA GLU A 410 -2.04 -7.41 4.04
C GLU A 410 -0.93 -7.15 3.02
N TYR A 411 -1.31 -6.90 1.78
CA TYR A 411 -0.40 -6.69 0.67
C TYR A 411 -0.82 -5.48 -0.14
N LEU A 412 0.14 -4.59 -0.40
CA LEU A 412 -0.01 -3.46 -1.29
C LEU A 412 0.64 -3.78 -2.63
N ALA A 413 -0.18 -4.14 -3.62
CA ALA A 413 0.30 -4.55 -4.96
C ALA A 413 1.12 -3.47 -5.68
N ALA A 414 0.84 -2.19 -5.39
CA ALA A 414 1.55 -1.06 -5.97
C ALA A 414 3.05 -1.04 -5.61
N GLU A 415 3.35 -1.26 -4.33
CA GLU A 415 4.74 -1.26 -3.83
C GLU A 415 5.34 -2.65 -3.80
N GLN A 416 4.51 -3.68 -4.01
CA GLN A 416 4.85 -5.09 -3.86
C GLN A 416 5.35 -5.43 -2.44
N LEU A 417 4.77 -4.80 -1.42
CA LEU A 417 5.15 -4.99 -0.02
C LEU A 417 3.96 -5.45 0.82
N CYS A 418 4.27 -6.25 1.84
CA CYS A 418 3.34 -6.56 2.91
C CYS A 418 3.25 -5.39 3.90
N ILE A 419 2.04 -5.12 4.35
CA ILE A 419 1.74 -4.10 5.34
C ILE A 419 1.46 -4.82 6.66
N LEU A 420 2.27 -4.55 7.68
CA LEU A 420 2.15 -5.19 8.98
C LEU A 420 1.85 -4.15 10.05
N PRO A 421 0.73 -4.28 10.79
CA PRO A 421 0.47 -3.42 11.93
C PRO A 421 1.47 -3.77 13.04
N ARG A 422 2.27 -2.78 13.45
CA ARG A 422 3.17 -2.88 14.59
C ARG A 422 2.58 -2.08 15.74
N LYS A 423 2.14 -2.80 16.77
CA LYS A 423 1.75 -2.19 18.05
C LYS A 423 2.98 -1.49 18.65
N ALA A 424 2.85 -0.21 18.96
CA ALA A 424 3.90 0.54 19.63
C ALA A 424 4.24 -0.13 20.97
N ARG A 425 5.46 -0.66 21.10
CA ARG A 425 5.98 -1.13 22.40
C ARG A 425 6.42 0.10 23.19
N GLY A 426 5.46 0.76 23.87
CA GLY A 426 5.74 1.90 24.75
C GLY A 426 4.48 2.66 25.16
N THR A 427 4.42 3.11 26.41
CA THR A 427 3.26 3.73 27.08
C THR A 427 3.00 5.17 26.62
N LEU A 428 2.73 5.44 25.33
CA LEU A 428 2.06 6.67 24.86
C LEU A 428 1.75 6.69 23.34
N GLY A 429 1.99 5.62 22.59
CA GLY A 429 1.61 5.58 21.17
C GLY A 429 0.15 5.14 21.05
N LEU A 430 -0.75 6.06 20.66
CA LEU A 430 -2.14 5.71 20.35
C LEU A 430 -2.26 5.03 18.98
N ASP A 431 -1.37 5.38 18.04
CA ASP A 431 -1.47 4.91 16.66
C ASP A 431 -0.59 3.68 16.37
N GLU A 432 -1.16 2.76 15.58
CA GLU A 432 -0.46 1.57 15.10
C GLU A 432 0.54 1.98 14.00
N THR A 433 1.84 1.89 14.30
CA THR A 433 2.87 2.09 13.28
C THR A 433 2.78 0.99 12.21
N VAL A 434 2.85 1.36 10.94
CA VAL A 434 2.81 0.41 9.83
C VAL A 434 4.23 0.04 9.41
N LEU A 435 4.57 -1.25 9.47
CA LEU A 435 5.83 -1.77 8.95
C LEU A 435 5.64 -2.36 7.55
N LYS A 436 6.42 -1.91 6.57
CA LYS A 436 6.42 -2.44 5.21
C LYS A 436 7.56 -3.44 5.04
N VAL A 437 7.25 -4.69 4.69
CA VAL A 437 8.25 -5.75 4.48
C VAL A 437 8.01 -6.49 3.17
N PRO A 438 9.04 -7.03 2.50
CA PRO A 438 8.85 -7.89 1.35
C PRO A 438 8.10 -9.19 1.76
N PRO A 439 7.20 -9.71 0.91
CA PRO A 439 6.52 -10.98 1.18
C PRO A 439 7.50 -12.15 1.08
N LYS A 440 8.10 -12.57 2.20
CA LYS A 440 8.99 -13.73 2.28
C LYS A 440 8.40 -14.81 3.16
N LEU A 441 8.32 -16.04 2.64
CA LEU A 441 7.98 -17.23 3.40
C LEU A 441 9.28 -17.88 3.91
N MET A 442 9.38 -17.98 5.23
CA MET A 442 10.50 -18.60 5.93
C MET A 442 10.07 -19.99 6.38
N LEU A 443 10.82 -21.02 5.97
CA LEU A 443 10.62 -22.41 6.41
C LEU A 443 11.91 -22.94 7.01
N GLN A 444 11.80 -23.64 8.15
CA GLN A 444 12.92 -24.29 8.79
C GLN A 444 12.61 -25.73 9.13
N VAL A 445 13.56 -26.62 8.87
CA VAL A 445 13.52 -28.04 9.18
C VAL A 445 14.34 -28.27 10.44
N TRP A 446 13.78 -29.04 11.37
CA TRP A 446 14.32 -29.27 12.71
C TRP A 446 14.27 -30.76 13.06
N ASP A 447 15.18 -31.18 13.93
CA ASP A 447 15.17 -32.48 14.61
C ASP A 447 14.54 -32.33 15.99
N ASN A 448 13.51 -33.13 16.30
CA ASN A 448 12.80 -33.05 17.57
C ASN A 448 13.46 -33.95 18.62
N ASP A 449 14.22 -33.34 19.52
CA ASP A 449 14.90 -34.03 20.60
C ASP A 449 14.01 -34.13 21.85
N LYS A 450 13.92 -35.32 22.43
CA LYS A 450 13.07 -35.53 23.63
C LYS A 450 13.70 -35.03 24.93
N PHE A 451 15.03 -34.93 24.98
CA PHE A 451 15.78 -34.66 26.21
C PHE A 451 16.85 -33.55 26.05
N SER A 452 16.98 -32.97 24.86
CA SER A 452 17.89 -31.87 24.49
C SER A 452 17.12 -30.79 23.73
N ALA A 453 17.78 -29.68 23.42
CA ALA A 453 17.21 -28.67 22.53
C ALA A 453 17.22 -29.21 21.09
N ASP A 454 16.12 -28.97 20.37
CA ASP A 454 15.96 -29.39 18.98
C ASP A 454 17.09 -28.90 18.08
N ASP A 455 17.62 -29.79 17.23
CA ASP A 455 18.72 -29.48 16.31
C ASP A 455 18.21 -28.84 15.01
N PHE A 456 18.90 -27.80 14.55
CA PHE A 456 18.57 -27.14 13.29
C PHE A 456 19.11 -27.92 12.10
N LEU A 457 18.21 -28.35 11.20
CA LEU A 457 18.56 -29.16 10.03
C LEU A 457 18.57 -28.33 8.73
N GLY A 458 17.88 -27.20 8.64
CA GLY A 458 17.96 -26.37 7.43
C GLY A 458 16.93 -25.27 7.33
N ALA A 459 17.23 -24.27 6.50
CA ALA A 459 16.32 -23.16 6.20
C ALA A 459 16.05 -23.05 4.70
N LEU A 460 14.84 -22.62 4.38
CA LEU A 460 14.37 -22.27 3.05
C LEU A 460 13.67 -20.92 3.11
N GLU A 461 14.16 -19.97 2.32
CA GLU A 461 13.63 -18.61 2.22
C GLU A 461 13.05 -18.42 0.82
N LEU A 462 11.77 -18.08 0.75
CA LEU A 462 11.03 -17.94 -0.51
C LEU A 462 10.41 -16.55 -0.62
N GLU A 463 10.95 -15.71 -1.50
CA GLU A 463 10.34 -14.42 -1.82
C GLU A 463 9.16 -14.63 -2.78
N LEU A 464 7.93 -14.35 -2.34
CA LEU A 464 6.71 -14.69 -3.09
C LEU A 464 6.62 -13.99 -4.46
N ILE A 465 7.30 -12.85 -4.64
CA ILE A 465 7.32 -12.09 -5.90
C ILE A 465 8.36 -12.64 -6.89
N ARG A 466 9.44 -13.23 -6.37
CA ARG A 466 10.58 -13.73 -7.16
C ARG A 466 10.90 -15.16 -6.75
N LEU A 467 9.90 -16.04 -6.79
CA LEU A 467 10.06 -17.43 -6.42
C LEU A 467 10.97 -18.14 -7.43
N PRO A 468 11.98 -18.88 -6.97
CA PRO A 468 12.72 -19.79 -7.84
C PRO A 468 11.77 -20.89 -8.32
N CYS A 469 11.81 -21.22 -9.62
CA CYS A 469 11.04 -22.33 -10.17
C CYS A 469 11.32 -23.62 -9.38
N PRO A 470 10.30 -24.30 -8.84
CA PRO A 470 10.53 -25.56 -8.15
C PRO A 470 10.94 -26.67 -9.13
N ALA A 471 11.71 -27.62 -8.62
CA ALA A 471 11.97 -28.86 -9.35
C ALA A 471 10.74 -29.78 -9.27
N GLN A 472 10.40 -30.47 -10.36
CA GLN A 472 9.31 -31.45 -10.36
C GLN A 472 9.69 -32.72 -9.59
N HIS A 473 10.97 -33.10 -9.66
CA HIS A 473 11.52 -34.26 -8.98
C HIS A 473 12.64 -33.86 -8.01
N PRO A 474 12.82 -34.60 -6.91
CA PRO A 474 13.83 -34.31 -5.90
C PRO A 474 15.27 -34.42 -6.45
N LYS A 475 15.49 -35.20 -7.52
CA LYS A 475 16.80 -35.35 -8.16
C LYS A 475 17.25 -34.09 -8.92
N ASP A 476 16.29 -33.34 -9.44
CA ASP A 476 16.54 -32.12 -10.23
C ASP A 476 16.64 -30.87 -9.32
N CYS A 477 16.29 -31.02 -8.04
CA CYS A 477 16.35 -29.98 -7.04
C CYS A 477 17.80 -29.70 -6.62
N LYS A 478 18.37 -28.62 -7.18
CA LYS A 478 19.73 -28.14 -6.86
C LYS A 478 19.64 -26.76 -6.19
N PRO A 479 20.58 -26.42 -5.29
CA PRO A 479 20.65 -25.08 -4.73
C PRO A 479 20.89 -24.06 -5.84
N THR A 480 20.14 -22.96 -5.83
CA THR A 480 20.35 -21.86 -6.77
C THR A 480 21.76 -21.28 -6.55
N PRO A 481 22.62 -21.22 -7.59
CA PRO A 481 23.92 -20.59 -7.45
C PRO A 481 23.74 -19.11 -7.14
N GLN A 482 24.52 -18.59 -6.19
CA GLN A 482 24.59 -17.16 -5.91
C GLN A 482 24.87 -16.41 -7.21
N ALA A 483 24.11 -15.36 -7.52
CA ALA A 483 24.44 -14.46 -8.60
C ALA A 483 25.84 -13.87 -8.31
N THR A 484 26.87 -14.34 -9.01
CA THR A 484 28.16 -13.65 -9.07
C THR A 484 27.93 -12.28 -9.71
N PRO A 485 28.54 -11.20 -9.17
CA PRO A 485 28.49 -9.92 -9.84
C PRO A 485 29.21 -10.03 -11.19
N GLN A 486 28.46 -9.81 -12.26
CA GLN A 486 28.91 -9.44 -13.62
C GLN A 486 29.94 -10.37 -14.29
N SER A 487 29.46 -11.14 -15.29
CA SER A 487 30.29 -11.46 -16.45
C SER A 487 30.73 -10.15 -17.13
N PRO A 488 32.03 -9.94 -17.42
CA PRO A 488 32.51 -8.73 -18.11
C PRO A 488 32.17 -8.71 -19.62
N TRP A 489 31.40 -9.69 -20.11
CA TRP A 489 31.06 -9.81 -21.53
C TRP A 489 29.56 -9.57 -21.75
N PRO A 490 29.14 -8.40 -22.26
CA PRO A 490 27.74 -8.01 -22.42
C PRO A 490 26.97 -8.76 -23.53
N TRP A 491 27.63 -9.63 -24.30
CA TRP A 491 27.05 -10.29 -25.48
C TRP A 491 26.69 -11.77 -25.26
N ARG A 492 27.07 -12.37 -24.11
CA ARG A 492 26.59 -13.70 -23.72
C ARG A 492 25.51 -13.52 -22.67
N GLY A 493 24.26 -13.41 -23.12
CA GLY A 493 23.09 -13.45 -22.25
C GLY A 493 23.02 -14.79 -21.52
N ALA A 494 23.66 -14.88 -20.36
CA ALA A 494 23.30 -15.87 -19.37
C ALA A 494 21.90 -15.47 -18.89
N GLN A 495 20.88 -16.14 -19.43
CA GLN A 495 19.52 -16.03 -18.90
C GLN A 495 19.60 -16.33 -17.40
N GLY A 496 19.27 -15.33 -16.57
CA GLY A 496 19.14 -15.54 -15.13
C GLY A 496 18.14 -16.67 -14.86
N PRO A 497 18.21 -17.33 -13.69
CA PRO A 497 17.27 -18.39 -13.35
C PRO A 497 15.84 -17.86 -13.48
N SER A 498 15.00 -18.58 -14.22
CA SER A 498 13.59 -18.23 -14.38
C SER A 498 12.93 -18.12 -13.01
N SER A 499 12.40 -16.93 -12.68
CA SER A 499 11.68 -16.67 -11.44
C SER A 499 10.19 -16.47 -11.72
N ILE A 500 9.33 -16.97 -10.85
CA ILE A 500 7.88 -16.87 -10.94
C ILE A 500 7.39 -15.93 -9.83
N SER A 501 6.38 -15.10 -10.12
CA SER A 501 5.66 -14.35 -9.08
C SER A 501 4.39 -15.10 -8.69
N LEU A 502 4.21 -15.41 -7.40
CA LEU A 502 3.02 -16.07 -6.89
C LEU A 502 1.76 -15.21 -7.01
N PHE A 503 1.93 -13.89 -7.07
CA PHE A 503 0.83 -12.94 -7.28
C PHE A 503 0.28 -13.01 -8.72
N ARG A 504 1.14 -13.34 -9.70
CA ARG A 504 0.72 -13.59 -11.09
C ARG A 504 0.28 -15.03 -11.29
N GLN A 505 1.09 -15.97 -10.79
CA GLN A 505 0.81 -17.39 -10.84
C GLN A 505 0.35 -17.85 -9.46
N ARG A 506 -0.96 -17.76 -9.22
CA ARG A 506 -1.62 -17.99 -7.91
C ARG A 506 -1.32 -19.34 -7.24
N ARG A 507 -0.79 -20.33 -7.97
CA ARG A 507 -0.48 -21.67 -7.45
C ARG A 507 0.80 -22.24 -8.05
N VAL A 508 1.62 -22.85 -7.20
CA VAL A 508 2.83 -23.56 -7.61
C VAL A 508 3.08 -24.77 -6.69
N ARG A 509 3.63 -25.86 -7.25
CA ARG A 509 4.00 -27.06 -6.49
C ARG A 509 5.33 -27.60 -6.99
N GLY A 510 6.14 -28.09 -6.07
CA GLY A 510 7.31 -28.92 -6.38
C GLY A 510 8.32 -28.92 -5.23
N TRP A 511 9.58 -29.17 -5.57
CA TRP A 511 10.67 -29.33 -4.62
C TRP A 511 11.56 -28.09 -4.55
N TRP A 512 11.87 -27.68 -3.32
CA TRP A 512 12.83 -26.61 -3.03
C TRP A 512 13.98 -27.10 -2.14
N PRO A 513 15.21 -26.60 -2.35
CA PRO A 513 16.38 -26.99 -1.58
C PRO A 513 16.46 -26.23 -0.25
N CYS A 514 16.61 -26.94 0.86
CA CYS A 514 16.94 -26.38 2.16
C CYS A 514 18.46 -26.25 2.32
N THR A 515 18.90 -25.15 2.91
CA THR A 515 20.32 -24.87 3.11
C THR A 515 20.64 -24.55 4.55
N VAL A 516 21.85 -24.92 4.97
CA VAL A 516 22.44 -24.53 6.26
C VAL A 516 23.67 -23.67 5.98
N GLN A 517 23.89 -22.64 6.80
CA GLN A 517 25.14 -21.89 6.79
C GLN A 517 26.17 -22.59 7.68
N GLU A 518 27.25 -23.11 7.09
CA GLU A 518 28.41 -23.63 7.81
C GLU A 518 29.67 -22.92 7.30
N GLY A 519 30.43 -22.27 8.19
CA GLY A 519 31.71 -21.64 7.84
C GLY A 519 31.63 -20.58 6.73
N GLY A 520 30.51 -19.86 6.62
CA GLY A 520 30.28 -18.82 5.60
C GLY A 520 29.86 -19.34 4.21
N LYS A 521 29.69 -20.66 4.03
CA LYS A 521 29.17 -21.27 2.79
C LYS A 521 27.79 -21.89 3.03
N ARG A 522 26.90 -21.80 2.04
CA ARG A 522 25.59 -22.46 2.06
C ARG A 522 25.73 -23.91 1.57
N ARG A 523 25.46 -24.88 2.44
CA ARG A 523 25.42 -26.31 2.11
C ARG A 523 23.96 -26.75 1.91
N LEU A 524 23.70 -27.59 0.92
CA LEU A 524 22.41 -28.28 0.79
C LEU A 524 22.27 -29.28 1.94
N SER A 525 21.17 -29.19 2.69
CA SER A 525 20.97 -29.94 3.94
C SER A 525 19.59 -30.65 3.99
N GLY A 526 18.84 -30.56 2.90
CA GLY A 526 17.55 -31.21 2.72
C GLY A 526 16.80 -30.66 1.52
N LYS A 527 15.69 -31.30 1.18
CA LYS A 527 14.74 -30.85 0.16
C LYS A 527 13.32 -30.97 0.72
N VAL A 528 12.48 -29.99 0.42
CA VAL A 528 11.10 -29.94 0.89
C VAL A 528 10.15 -29.84 -0.30
N GLU A 529 9.14 -30.71 -0.33
CA GLU A 529 8.05 -30.65 -1.29
C GLU A 529 6.93 -29.76 -0.74
N LEU A 530 6.61 -28.69 -1.47
CA LEU A 530 5.60 -27.73 -1.08
C LEU A 530 4.55 -27.54 -2.18
N SER A 531 3.33 -27.24 -1.78
CA SER A 531 2.34 -26.56 -2.63
C SER A 531 2.04 -25.19 -2.04
N LEU A 532 2.27 -24.13 -2.79
CA LEU A 532 1.90 -22.77 -2.43
C LEU A 532 0.67 -22.36 -3.24
N GLU A 533 -0.33 -21.82 -2.57
CA GLU A 533 -1.51 -21.22 -3.16
C GLU A 533 -1.79 -19.87 -2.48
N LEU A 534 -1.94 -18.81 -3.28
CA LEU A 534 -2.21 -17.47 -2.82
C LEU A 534 -3.64 -17.07 -3.22
N LEU A 535 -4.44 -16.72 -2.23
CA LEU A 535 -5.86 -16.37 -2.40
C LEU A 535 -6.12 -14.94 -1.94
N THR A 536 -7.04 -14.26 -2.61
CA THR A 536 -7.61 -13.02 -2.06
C THR A 536 -8.48 -13.34 -0.84
N ALA A 537 -8.75 -12.33 0.01
CA ALA A 537 -9.64 -12.52 1.16
C ALA A 537 -11.01 -13.11 0.76
N LYS A 538 -11.59 -12.64 -0.34
CA LYS A 538 -12.87 -13.14 -0.84
C LYS A 538 -12.80 -14.61 -1.25
N GLU A 539 -11.76 -15.00 -1.99
CA GLU A 539 -11.56 -16.39 -2.41
C GLU A 539 -11.30 -17.32 -1.20
N ALA A 540 -10.60 -16.82 -0.19
CA ALA A 540 -10.32 -17.57 1.03
C ALA A 540 -11.59 -17.83 1.86
N GLU A 541 -12.49 -16.84 1.93
CA GLU A 541 -13.81 -16.96 2.57
C GLU A 541 -14.73 -17.94 1.82
N GLU A 542 -14.73 -17.91 0.48
CA GLU A 542 -15.49 -18.85 -0.35
C GLU A 542 -14.96 -20.29 -0.25
N ARG A 543 -13.66 -20.47 -0.01
CA ARG A 543 -12.98 -21.78 0.07
C ARG A 543 -12.31 -21.99 1.43
N PRO A 544 -13.03 -22.08 2.55
CA PRO A 544 -12.40 -22.10 3.88
C PRO A 544 -11.54 -23.34 4.09
N ALA A 545 -10.39 -23.17 4.76
CA ALA A 545 -9.39 -24.21 4.97
C ALA A 545 -8.80 -24.14 6.39
N GLY A 546 -8.88 -25.24 7.14
CA GLY A 546 -8.30 -25.35 8.49
C GLY A 546 -6.77 -25.55 8.49
N LYS A 547 -6.12 -25.23 9.62
CA LYS A 547 -4.68 -25.46 9.82
C LYS A 547 -4.35 -26.96 9.96
N GLY A 548 -3.24 -27.38 9.39
CA GLY A 548 -2.80 -28.78 9.37
C GLY A 548 -3.79 -29.65 8.60
N ARG A 549 -4.34 -30.66 9.29
CA ARG A 549 -5.39 -31.57 8.80
C ARG A 549 -6.74 -31.34 9.49
N LYS A 550 -6.87 -30.22 10.22
CA LYS A 550 -8.10 -29.89 10.95
C LYS A 550 -9.19 -29.41 10.00
N ASP A 551 -10.44 -29.56 10.43
CA ASP A 551 -11.58 -29.03 9.71
C ASP A 551 -11.56 -27.49 9.62
N PRO A 552 -11.97 -26.91 8.48
CA PRO A 552 -12.41 -27.57 7.24
C PRO A 552 -11.21 -28.12 6.43
N ASN A 553 -11.14 -29.44 6.27
CA ASN A 553 -10.07 -30.12 5.52
C ASN A 553 -10.43 -30.25 4.02
N MET A 554 -10.63 -29.11 3.37
CA MET A 554 -11.00 -29.01 1.96
C MET A 554 -10.01 -28.11 1.20
N TYR A 555 -9.99 -28.24 -0.13
CA TYR A 555 -9.25 -27.36 -1.05
C TYR A 555 -7.73 -27.23 -0.77
N PRO A 556 -6.94 -28.32 -0.82
CA PRO A 556 -7.32 -29.72 -1.05
C PRO A 556 -7.55 -30.49 0.25
N THR A 557 -8.18 -31.66 0.18
CA THR A 557 -8.31 -32.58 1.32
C THR A 557 -6.97 -33.25 1.60
N LEU A 558 -6.50 -33.13 2.84
CA LEU A 558 -5.21 -33.68 3.29
C LEU A 558 -5.44 -34.95 4.12
N PRO A 559 -5.15 -36.15 3.58
CA PRO A 559 -5.20 -37.39 4.34
C PRO A 559 -4.04 -37.47 5.34
N ALA A 560 -4.18 -38.31 6.35
CA ALA A 560 -3.06 -38.63 7.23
C ALA A 560 -1.89 -39.23 6.40
N PRO A 561 -0.64 -38.85 6.68
CA PRO A 561 0.51 -39.36 5.94
C PRO A 561 0.71 -40.84 6.22
N VAL A 562 1.09 -41.59 5.18
CA VAL A 562 1.44 -43.01 5.31
C VAL A 562 2.84 -43.08 5.92
N ARG A 563 2.96 -43.53 7.17
CA ARG A 563 4.23 -43.67 7.88
C ARG A 563 4.45 -45.12 8.32
N PRO A 564 5.69 -45.65 8.28
CA PRO A 564 5.99 -46.98 8.79
C PRO A 564 5.68 -47.09 10.30
N GLU A 565 5.07 -48.20 10.74
CA GLU A 565 4.65 -48.40 12.15
C GLU A 565 5.79 -48.52 13.19
N TRP A 566 7.05 -48.40 12.76
CA TRP A 566 8.25 -48.50 13.62
C TRP A 566 8.35 -47.38 14.68
N SER A 567 7.54 -46.34 14.57
CA SER A 567 7.55 -45.12 15.38
C SER A 567 6.98 -45.28 16.80
N PHE A 568 6.21 -46.34 17.10
CA PHE A 568 5.52 -46.48 18.42
C PHE A 568 5.96 -47.69 19.27
N LEU A 569 6.91 -48.51 18.79
CA LEU A 569 7.26 -49.77 19.44
C LEU A 569 8.20 -49.61 20.65
N TRP A 570 8.98 -48.52 20.76
CA TRP A 570 10.02 -48.40 21.79
C TRP A 570 9.48 -48.23 23.22
N LEU A 571 8.30 -47.64 23.40
CA LEU A 571 7.67 -47.57 24.73
C LEU A 571 6.76 -48.78 24.96
N ARG A 572 5.98 -49.14 23.94
CA ARG A 572 4.95 -50.20 24.04
C ARG A 572 5.55 -51.61 24.12
N ALA A 573 6.67 -51.89 23.47
CA ALA A 573 7.29 -53.21 23.49
C ALA A 573 7.97 -53.54 24.84
N PRO A 574 8.85 -52.69 25.41
CA PRO A 574 9.43 -52.98 26.72
C PRO A 574 8.39 -52.87 27.83
N LEU A 575 7.40 -51.96 27.77
CA LEU A 575 6.33 -51.93 28.78
C LEU A 575 5.41 -53.14 28.67
N ARG A 576 5.08 -53.65 27.47
CA ARG A 576 4.33 -54.92 27.35
C ARG A 576 5.16 -56.11 27.80
N ALA A 577 6.46 -56.14 27.50
CA ALA A 577 7.35 -57.21 27.96
C ALA A 577 7.52 -57.18 29.48
N LEU A 578 7.73 -56.00 30.07
CA LEU A 578 7.87 -55.80 31.51
C LEU A 578 6.54 -56.05 32.24
N HIS A 579 5.42 -55.55 31.72
CA HIS A 579 4.09 -55.85 32.23
C HIS A 579 3.83 -57.35 32.13
N TYR A 580 4.07 -58.00 30.99
CA TYR A 580 3.78 -59.43 30.84
C TYR A 580 4.68 -60.31 31.74
N ASN A 581 5.97 -59.99 31.89
CA ASN A 581 6.88 -60.79 32.72
C ASN A 581 6.70 -60.52 34.23
N ILE A 582 6.66 -59.25 34.64
CA ILE A 582 6.53 -58.90 36.07
C ILE A 582 5.12 -59.19 36.58
N TRP A 583 4.07 -58.89 35.79
CA TRP A 583 2.69 -59.13 36.19
C TRP A 583 2.32 -60.62 36.22
N ARG A 584 2.92 -61.46 35.36
CA ARG A 584 2.66 -62.91 35.37
C ARG A 584 3.36 -63.61 36.52
N GLN A 585 4.57 -63.17 36.88
CA GLN A 585 5.41 -63.89 37.86
C GLN A 585 5.21 -63.40 39.31
N TYR A 586 4.77 -62.16 39.50
CA TYR A 586 4.63 -61.55 40.84
C TYR A 586 3.22 -61.06 41.17
N ARG A 587 2.18 -61.45 40.39
CA ARG A 587 0.80 -60.97 40.56
C ARG A 587 0.30 -61.02 42.00
N CYS A 588 0.50 -62.15 42.68
CA CYS A 588 0.09 -62.35 44.07
C CYS A 588 0.95 -61.57 45.07
N ARG A 589 2.27 -61.41 44.81
CA ARG A 589 3.16 -60.66 45.71
C ARG A 589 2.94 -59.16 45.61
N ILE A 590 2.73 -58.64 44.40
CA ILE A 590 2.43 -57.23 44.16
C ILE A 590 1.04 -56.89 44.74
N SER A 591 0.03 -57.74 44.53
CA SER A 591 -1.30 -57.52 45.13
C SER A 591 -1.25 -57.56 46.66
N LEU A 592 -0.46 -58.48 47.25
CA LEU A 592 -0.32 -58.60 48.70
C LEU A 592 0.46 -57.42 49.30
N MET A 593 1.53 -56.96 48.64
CA MET A 593 2.26 -55.76 49.05
C MET A 593 1.40 -54.49 48.95
N LEU A 594 0.63 -54.34 47.87
CA LEU A 594 -0.26 -53.20 47.70
C LEU A 594 -1.39 -53.21 48.74
N ALA A 595 -1.96 -54.39 49.04
CA ALA A 595 -2.95 -54.55 50.10
C ALA A 595 -2.35 -54.23 51.47
N LEU A 596 -1.14 -54.70 51.78
CA LEU A 596 -0.44 -54.39 53.03
C LEU A 596 -0.13 -52.89 53.16
N LEU A 597 0.30 -52.25 52.08
CA LEU A 597 0.57 -50.82 52.03
C LEU A 597 -0.72 -50.00 52.20
N LEU A 598 -1.83 -50.45 51.61
CA LEU A 598 -3.14 -49.85 51.81
C LEU A 598 -3.61 -50.01 53.28
N LEU A 599 -3.38 -51.17 53.88
CA LEU A 599 -3.71 -51.45 55.28
C LEU A 599 -2.87 -50.60 56.24
N LEU A 600 -1.58 -50.44 55.94
CA LEU A 600 -0.67 -49.56 56.67
C LEU A 600 -1.09 -48.09 56.55
N MET A 601 -1.45 -47.64 55.34
CA MET A 601 -1.98 -46.30 55.11
C MET A 601 -3.27 -46.07 55.88
N LEU A 602 -4.21 -47.02 55.83
CA LEU A 602 -5.46 -46.98 56.60
C LEU A 602 -5.19 -46.91 58.10
N PHE A 603 -4.24 -47.70 58.60
CA PHE A 603 -3.82 -47.71 60.01
C PHE A 603 -3.17 -46.39 60.43
N LEU A 604 -2.31 -45.80 59.59
CA LEU A 604 -1.71 -44.49 59.83
C LEU A 604 -2.77 -43.38 59.83
N THR A 605 -3.72 -43.39 58.88
CA THR A 605 -4.87 -42.47 58.93
C THR A 605 -5.76 -42.70 60.14
N PHE A 606 -5.91 -43.95 60.60
CA PHE A 606 -6.67 -44.25 61.82
C PHE A 606 -5.96 -43.69 63.06
N ILE A 607 -4.65 -43.86 63.21
CA ILE A 607 -3.88 -43.26 64.31
C ILE A 607 -3.92 -41.74 64.25
N TYR A 608 -3.82 -41.15 63.06
CA TYR A 608 -3.91 -39.71 62.87
C TYR A 608 -5.31 -39.15 63.18
N ALA A 609 -6.37 -39.88 62.83
CA ALA A 609 -7.77 -39.47 63.05
C ALA A 609 -8.34 -39.87 64.43
N ALA A 610 -7.73 -40.84 65.12
CA ALA A 610 -8.22 -41.35 66.41
C ALA A 610 -8.29 -40.29 67.53
N PRO A 611 -7.34 -39.35 67.68
CA PRO A 611 -7.46 -38.28 68.68
C PRO A 611 -8.64 -37.34 68.39
N GLY A 612 -8.95 -37.09 67.11
CA GLY A 612 -10.08 -36.25 66.68
C GLY A 612 -11.45 -36.92 66.87
N TYR A 613 -11.53 -38.24 66.62
CA TYR A 613 -12.78 -39.00 66.77
C TYR A 613 -13.12 -39.33 68.24
N LEU A 614 -12.10 -39.55 69.09
CA LEU A 614 -12.27 -39.69 70.54
C LEU A 614 -12.59 -38.35 71.23
N ALA A 615 -12.06 -37.23 70.75
CA ALA A 615 -12.39 -35.89 71.25
C ALA A 615 -13.82 -35.45 70.89
N MET A 616 -14.34 -35.82 69.71
CA MET A 616 -15.74 -35.51 69.31
C MET A 616 -16.80 -36.33 70.08
N LYS A 617 -16.44 -37.43 70.75
CA LYS A 617 -17.38 -38.24 71.56
C LYS A 617 -17.38 -37.90 73.05
N LEU A 618 -16.47 -37.04 73.51
CA LEU A 618 -16.33 -36.60 74.91
C LEU A 618 -16.74 -35.14 75.15
N VAL A 619 -17.02 -34.37 74.10
CA VAL A 619 -17.52 -32.99 74.22
C VAL A 619 -18.71 -32.80 73.27
N ASN A 620 -19.86 -33.31 73.70
CA ASN A 620 -21.11 -32.53 73.75
C ASN A 620 -22.22 -33.30 74.49
N PRO A 621 -22.73 -32.78 75.62
CA PRO A 621 -23.81 -33.36 76.40
C PRO A 621 -25.21 -32.98 75.83
N LEU A 622 -26.12 -33.96 75.89
CA LEU A 622 -27.59 -33.86 76.03
C LEU A 622 -28.41 -33.09 74.97
N PRO A 623 -29.35 -33.78 74.27
CA PRO A 623 -30.57 -33.16 73.76
C PRO A 623 -31.54 -32.93 74.92
N SER A 624 -32.12 -31.73 74.95
CA SER A 624 -33.20 -31.31 75.84
C SER A 624 -34.46 -32.18 75.67
N LEU A 625 -34.89 -32.80 76.76
CA LEU A 625 -36.22 -33.39 76.92
C LEU A 625 -37.20 -32.32 77.44
N HIS A 626 -38.21 -32.03 76.62
CA HIS A 626 -39.64 -31.99 76.95
C HIS A 626 -40.21 -31.15 78.13
N ILE A 627 -41.26 -30.38 77.77
CA ILE A 627 -42.60 -30.28 78.40
C ILE A 627 -42.89 -29.16 79.44
N ALA A 628 -43.74 -28.24 78.96
CA ALA A 628 -44.99 -27.69 79.51
C ALA A 628 -45.07 -27.04 80.92
N SER A 629 -45.67 -25.83 80.92
CA SER A 629 -46.84 -25.39 81.74
C SER A 629 -46.74 -25.54 83.27
N SER A 630 -46.98 -24.54 84.13
CA SER A 630 -48.07 -23.55 84.15
C SER A 630 -47.89 -22.52 85.30
N LYS A 631 -48.47 -21.32 85.13
CA LYS A 631 -49.14 -20.43 86.13
C LYS A 631 -48.43 -20.14 87.48
N HIS A 632 -47.99 -18.90 87.66
CA HIS A 632 -48.75 -17.87 88.37
C HIS A 632 -48.25 -16.46 88.05
#